data_AF-A0A8H6F0R7-F1
#
_entry.id   AF-A0A8H6F0R7-F1
#
_cell.length_a   1.000
_cell.length_b   1.000
_cell.length_c   1.000
_cell.angle_alpha   90.00
_cell.angle_beta   90.00
_cell.angle_gamma   90.00
#
_symmetry.space_group_name_H-M   'P 1'
#
loop_
_entity.id
_entity.type
_entity.pdbx_description
1 polymer ?
#
loop_
_entity_poly.entity_id
_entity_poly.type
_entity_poly.pdbx_seq_one_letter_code
_entity_poly.pdbx_strand_id
1 'polypeptide(L)'
;MVLPIIVGLGATIVALTAKATITAYKQYLHLTPAMIATLNNIKLINLESSMSINKSDPRYAHYKYLRSKYPNRPFLDPMTEQEALLILGIEGNDILNLDKKMIRDRYRKLMILNHPDKNGSQYISQRINEAKDILDKSYMVNK
;
A
#
# COMPACT_ATOMS: atom_id res chain seq x y z
N MET A 1 -8.91 36.41 -37.52
CA MET A 1 -8.49 36.28 -36.10
C MET A 1 -8.71 34.88 -35.50
N VAL A 2 -9.22 33.88 -36.24
CA VAL A 2 -9.59 32.56 -35.69
C VAL A 2 -8.51 31.47 -35.93
N LEU A 3 -7.65 31.66 -36.94
CA LEU A 3 -6.60 30.72 -37.33
C LEU A 3 -5.63 30.30 -36.18
N PRO A 4 -5.08 31.22 -35.37
CA PRO A 4 -4.17 30.83 -34.29
C PRO A 4 -4.86 30.04 -33.16
N ILE A 5 -6.17 30.27 -32.93
CA ILE A 5 -6.95 29.54 -31.92
C ILE A 5 -7.21 28.10 -32.37
N ILE A 6 -7.55 27.91 -33.65
CA ILE A 6 -7.79 26.57 -34.23
C ILE A 6 -6.49 25.75 -34.24
N VAL A 7 -5.37 26.37 -34.61
CA VAL A 7 -4.05 25.71 -34.58
C VAL A 7 -3.65 25.36 -33.14
N GLY A 8 -3.88 26.27 -32.18
CA GLY A 8 -3.63 26.01 -30.77
C GLY A 8 -4.46 24.85 -30.21
N LEU A 9 -5.76 24.81 -30.51
CA LEU A 9 -6.65 23.71 -30.10
C LEU A 9 -6.27 22.38 -30.77
N GLY A 10 -5.90 22.39 -32.05
CA GLY A 10 -5.42 21.20 -32.74
C GLY A 10 -4.15 20.64 -32.10
N ALA A 11 -3.18 21.51 -31.82
CA ALA A 11 -1.92 21.11 -31.18
C ALA A 11 -2.13 20.54 -29.77
N THR A 12 -3.04 21.10 -28.97
CA THR A 12 -3.32 20.58 -27.62
C THR A 12 -4.04 19.23 -27.65
N ILE A 13 -4.98 19.03 -28.56
CA ILE A 13 -5.66 17.73 -28.74
C ILE A 13 -4.64 16.66 -29.12
N VAL A 14 -3.74 16.94 -30.06
CA VAL A 14 -2.68 16.01 -30.49
C VAL A 14 -1.72 15.71 -29.34
N ALA A 15 -1.30 16.72 -28.59
CA ALA A 15 -0.40 16.53 -27.45
C ALA A 15 -1.05 15.70 -26.33
N LEU A 16 -2.31 15.97 -25.99
CA LEU A 16 -3.06 15.23 -24.97
C LEU A 16 -3.28 13.77 -25.39
N THR A 17 -3.69 13.53 -26.65
CA THR A 17 -3.87 12.17 -27.17
C THR A 17 -2.55 11.41 -27.17
N ALA A 18 -1.46 12.00 -27.67
CA ALA A 18 -0.15 11.36 -27.66
C ALA A 18 0.32 11.02 -26.23
N LYS A 19 0.16 11.95 -25.27
CA LYS A 19 0.51 11.70 -23.88
C LYS A 19 -0.34 10.58 -23.28
N ALA A 20 -1.64 10.59 -23.54
CA ALA A 20 -2.57 9.58 -23.03
C ALA A 20 -2.26 8.18 -23.61
N THR A 21 -2.00 8.08 -24.92
CA THR A 21 -1.68 6.80 -25.57
C THR A 21 -0.37 6.21 -25.04
N ILE A 22 0.68 7.03 -24.90
CA ILE A 22 1.97 6.58 -24.34
C ILE A 22 1.78 6.07 -22.89
N THR A 23 1.01 6.81 -22.08
CA THR A 23 0.78 6.44 -20.68
C THR A 23 -0.03 5.16 -20.57
N ALA A 24 -1.08 5.02 -21.38
CA ALA A 24 -1.91 3.81 -21.44
C ALA A 24 -1.12 2.60 -21.92
N TYR A 25 -0.25 2.76 -22.92
CA TYR A 25 0.60 1.67 -23.42
C TYR A 25 1.59 1.18 -22.36
N LYS A 26 2.22 2.09 -21.60
CA LYS A 26 3.10 1.72 -20.48
C LYS A 26 2.34 0.94 -19.40
N GLN A 27 1.12 1.34 -19.07
CA GLN A 27 0.28 0.60 -18.12
C GLN A 27 -0.13 -0.77 -18.67
N TYR A 28 -0.43 -0.86 -19.96
CA TYR A 28 -0.81 -2.12 -20.61
C TYR A 28 0.27 -3.19 -20.49
N LEU A 29 1.55 -2.82 -20.64
CA LEU A 29 2.67 -3.74 -20.52
C LEU A 29 2.83 -4.36 -19.11
N HIS A 30 2.23 -3.75 -18.08
CA HIS A 30 2.27 -4.25 -16.71
C HIS A 30 0.98 -4.96 -16.26
N LEU A 31 -0.01 -5.13 -17.15
CA LEU A 31 -1.26 -5.79 -16.82
C LEU A 31 -1.06 -7.30 -16.61
N THR A 32 -1.39 -7.76 -15.40
CA THR A 32 -1.46 -9.19 -15.11
C THR A 32 -2.80 -9.78 -15.56
N PRO A 33 -2.91 -11.10 -15.79
CA PRO A 33 -4.18 -11.75 -16.14
C PRO A 33 -5.31 -11.46 -15.13
N ALA A 34 -4.98 -11.36 -13.84
CA ALA A 34 -5.93 -10.98 -12.80
C ALA A 34 -6.41 -9.52 -12.97
N MET A 35 -5.50 -8.59 -13.27
CA MET A 35 -5.87 -7.19 -13.53
C MET A 35 -6.76 -7.07 -14.77
N ILE A 36 -6.46 -7.79 -15.85
CA ILE A 36 -7.31 -7.84 -17.05
C ILE A 36 -8.71 -8.34 -16.71
N ALA A 37 -8.81 -9.39 -15.88
CA ALA A 37 -10.10 -9.88 -15.42
C ALA A 37 -10.88 -8.81 -14.64
N THR A 38 -10.22 -8.09 -13.72
CA THR A 38 -10.89 -7.01 -12.97
C THR A 38 -11.33 -5.85 -13.85
N LEU A 39 -10.55 -5.46 -14.87
CA LEU A 39 -10.92 -4.40 -15.82
C LEU A 39 -12.13 -4.77 -16.69
N ASN A 40 -12.31 -6.08 -16.95
CA ASN A 40 -13.45 -6.61 -17.69
C ASN A 40 -14.62 -7.02 -16.78
N ASN A 41 -14.61 -6.61 -15.50
CA ASN A 41 -15.61 -6.98 -14.50
C ASN A 41 -15.82 -8.51 -14.37
N ILE A 42 -14.81 -9.30 -14.71
CA ILE A 42 -14.84 -10.75 -14.54
C ILE A 42 -14.59 -11.03 -13.06
N LYS A 43 -15.65 -11.43 -12.34
CA LYS A 43 -15.54 -11.89 -10.96
C LYS A 43 -14.75 -13.19 -10.97
N LEU A 44 -13.54 -13.17 -10.39
CA LEU A 44 -12.74 -14.37 -10.19
C LEU A 44 -13.40 -15.19 -9.05
N ILE A 45 -14.29 -16.10 -9.43
CA ILE A 45 -15.12 -16.92 -8.51
C ILE A 45 -14.26 -17.87 -7.65
N ASN A 46 -13.03 -18.16 -8.09
CA ASN A 46 -12.01 -18.90 -7.36
C ASN A 46 -10.75 -18.05 -7.16
N LEU A 47 -10.87 -16.85 -6.59
CA LEU A 47 -9.75 -16.30 -5.82
C LEU A 47 -9.77 -16.92 -4.42
N GLU A 48 -9.84 -18.25 -4.34
CA GLU A 48 -9.46 -18.89 -3.09
C GLU A 48 -8.06 -18.37 -2.76
N SER A 49 -7.92 -17.83 -1.56
CA SER A 49 -6.66 -17.43 -0.94
C SER A 49 -5.69 -18.61 -0.72
N SER A 50 -5.77 -19.63 -1.57
CA SER A 50 -4.73 -20.60 -1.84
C SER A 50 -3.78 -20.03 -2.89
N MET A 51 -3.10 -18.92 -2.54
CA MET A 51 -1.65 -18.97 -2.71
C MET A 51 -1.20 -20.20 -1.93
N SER A 52 -1.24 -21.37 -2.56
CA SER A 52 -0.64 -22.58 -2.04
C SER A 52 0.85 -22.23 -2.00
N ILE A 53 1.29 -21.77 -0.84
CA ILE A 53 2.67 -21.37 -0.64
C ILE A 53 3.48 -22.60 -1.02
N ASN A 54 4.24 -22.48 -2.09
CA ASN A 54 4.93 -23.63 -2.64
C ASN A 54 5.85 -24.17 -1.56
N LYS A 55 5.64 -25.43 -1.13
CA LYS A 55 6.44 -26.06 -0.09
C LYS A 55 7.91 -26.18 -0.49
N SER A 56 8.22 -26.08 -1.78
CA SER A 56 9.59 -26.10 -2.30
C SER A 56 10.31 -24.75 -2.26
N ASP A 57 9.62 -23.64 -1.92
CA ASP A 57 10.28 -22.33 -1.77
C ASP A 57 11.16 -22.34 -0.50
N PRO A 58 12.45 -21.95 -0.57
CA PRO A 58 13.30 -21.79 0.61
C PRO A 58 12.70 -20.86 1.69
N ARG A 59 11.80 -19.94 1.32
CA ARG A 59 11.12 -19.01 2.22
C ARG A 59 9.83 -19.57 2.83
N TYR A 60 9.44 -20.80 2.52
CA TYR A 60 8.20 -21.42 2.98
C TYR A 60 8.04 -21.35 4.51
N ALA A 61 9.09 -21.68 5.26
CA ALA A 61 9.07 -21.63 6.72
C ALA A 61 8.77 -20.23 7.25
N HIS A 62 9.34 -19.20 6.61
CA HIS A 62 9.12 -17.80 6.98
C HIS A 62 7.68 -17.37 6.68
N TYR A 63 7.14 -17.69 5.51
CA TYR A 63 5.75 -17.38 5.19
C TYR A 63 4.76 -18.08 6.13
N LYS A 64 5.02 -19.35 6.46
CA LYS A 64 4.22 -20.11 7.43
C LYS A 64 4.24 -19.44 8.80
N TYR A 65 5.41 -19.00 9.26
CA TYR A 65 5.55 -18.26 10.52
C TYR A 65 4.73 -16.97 10.51
N LEU A 66 4.87 -16.13 9.47
CA LEU A 66 4.13 -14.88 9.36
C LEU A 66 2.61 -15.11 9.38
N ARG A 67 2.13 -16.10 8.64
CA ARG A 67 0.70 -16.45 8.59
C ARG A 67 0.17 -16.98 9.93
N SER A 68 1.00 -17.65 10.72
CA SER A 68 0.62 -18.11 12.06
C SER A 68 0.68 -17.01 13.12
N LYS A 69 1.60 -16.04 12.96
CA LYS A 69 1.84 -14.99 13.97
C LYS A 69 0.93 -13.79 13.78
N TYR A 70 0.67 -13.39 12.54
CA TYR A 70 -0.06 -12.17 12.22
C TYR A 70 -1.49 -12.47 11.74
N PRO A 71 -2.45 -11.56 11.99
CA PRO A 71 -3.81 -11.72 11.50
C PRO A 71 -3.85 -11.83 9.97
N ASN A 72 -4.38 -12.93 9.47
CA ASN A 72 -4.61 -13.14 8.03
C ASN A 72 -5.92 -12.47 7.59
N ARG A 73 -6.01 -11.15 7.76
CA ARG A 73 -7.18 -10.34 7.41
C ARG A 73 -6.77 -9.00 6.80
N PRO A 74 -7.65 -8.31 6.07
CA PRO A 74 -7.43 -6.92 5.66
C PRO A 74 -7.24 -5.98 6.85
N PHE A 75 -6.64 -4.82 6.59
CA PHE A 75 -6.56 -3.74 7.55
C PHE A 75 -7.96 -3.25 7.95
N LEU A 76 -8.15 -2.85 9.21
CA LEU A 76 -9.45 -2.40 9.70
C LEU A 76 -9.70 -0.94 9.34
N ASP A 77 -10.94 -0.62 9.02
CA ASP A 77 -11.39 0.75 8.81
C ASP A 77 -12.67 0.97 9.65
N PRO A 78 -12.62 1.77 10.73
CA PRO A 78 -11.49 2.59 11.19
C PRO A 78 -10.35 1.77 11.82
N MET A 79 -9.10 2.26 11.72
CA MET A 79 -7.95 1.61 12.35
C MET A 79 -8.03 1.68 13.88
N THR A 80 -7.67 0.58 14.54
CA THR A 80 -7.67 0.48 16.01
C THR A 80 -6.28 0.73 16.61
N GLU A 81 -6.19 1.10 17.90
CA GLU A 81 -4.91 1.25 18.60
C GLU A 81 -4.07 -0.03 18.57
N GLN A 82 -4.70 -1.21 18.72
CA GLN A 82 -4.04 -2.51 18.66
C GLN A 82 -3.42 -2.77 17.28
N GLU A 83 -4.15 -2.42 16.22
CA GLU A 83 -3.65 -2.54 14.85
C GLU A 83 -2.53 -1.52 14.58
N ALA A 84 -2.62 -0.32 15.12
CA ALA A 84 -1.59 0.70 15.00
C ALA A 84 -0.26 0.24 15.65
N LEU A 85 -0.32 -0.37 16.84
CA LEU A 85 0.83 -1.00 17.49
C LEU A 85 1.44 -2.10 16.61
N LEU A 86 0.58 -2.95 16.03
CA LEU A 86 1.00 -4.04 15.16
C LEU A 86 1.69 -3.53 13.88
N ILE A 87 1.13 -2.50 13.25
CA ILE A 87 1.67 -1.87 12.04
C ILE A 87 3.06 -1.26 12.32
N LEU A 88 3.25 -0.60 13.47
CA LEU A 88 4.54 -0.05 13.86
C LEU A 88 5.53 -1.10 14.41
N GLY A 89 5.09 -2.36 14.55
CA GLY A 89 5.89 -3.47 15.06
C GLY A 89 6.25 -3.32 16.55
N ILE A 90 5.34 -2.74 17.33
CA ILE A 90 5.46 -2.57 18.78
C ILE A 90 4.69 -3.72 19.44
N GLU A 91 5.39 -4.65 20.07
CA GLU A 91 4.83 -5.87 20.66
C GLU A 91 5.44 -6.15 22.06
N GLY A 92 4.71 -6.88 22.91
CA GLY A 92 5.23 -7.39 24.19
C GLY A 92 5.67 -6.29 25.16
N ASN A 93 6.90 -6.39 25.67
CA ASN A 93 7.44 -5.46 26.68
C ASN A 93 7.59 -4.02 26.16
N ASP A 94 7.74 -3.83 24.84
CA ASP A 94 7.83 -2.50 24.23
C ASP A 94 6.54 -1.69 24.45
N ILE A 95 5.40 -2.37 24.61
CA ILE A 95 4.09 -1.71 24.88
C ILE A 95 4.09 -1.05 26.26
N LEU A 96 4.77 -1.64 27.26
CA LEU A 96 4.82 -1.11 28.63
C LEU A 96 5.68 0.16 28.72
N ASN A 97 6.71 0.24 27.88
CA ASN A 97 7.69 1.34 27.82
C ASN A 97 7.45 2.26 26.62
N LEU A 98 6.21 2.34 26.15
CA LEU A 98 5.85 3.11 24.97
C LEU A 98 6.09 4.62 25.19
N ASP A 99 6.94 5.21 24.36
CA ASP A 99 7.28 6.64 24.37
C ASP A 99 7.11 7.27 22.96
N LYS A 100 6.87 8.59 22.91
CA LYS A 100 6.75 9.38 21.67
C LYS A 100 7.97 9.24 20.79
N LYS A 101 9.16 9.13 21.39
CA LYS A 101 10.41 8.93 20.64
C LYS A 101 10.41 7.59 19.92
N MET A 102 10.00 6.51 20.60
CA MET A 102 9.95 5.18 20.02
C MET A 102 8.98 5.10 18.84
N ILE A 103 7.79 5.70 18.96
CA ILE A 103 6.81 5.77 17.87
C ILE A 103 7.42 6.48 16.65
N ARG A 104 8.05 7.64 16.86
CA ARG A 104 8.68 8.42 15.78
C ARG A 104 9.79 7.64 15.09
N ASP A 105 10.61 6.93 15.85
CA ASP A 105 11.74 6.16 15.30
C ASP A 105 11.26 4.93 14.51
N ARG A 106 10.27 4.20 15.03
CA ARG A 106 9.62 3.07 14.31
C ARG A 106 8.94 3.56 13.03
N TYR A 107 8.16 4.64 13.13
CA TYR A 107 7.51 5.28 11.99
C TYR A 107 8.50 5.66 10.89
N ARG A 108 9.58 6.38 11.23
CA ARG A 108 10.61 6.79 10.27
C ARG A 108 11.24 5.59 9.55
N LYS A 109 11.59 4.55 10.31
CA LYS A 109 12.20 3.33 9.76
C LYS A 109 11.26 2.66 8.75
N LEU A 110 9.98 2.52 9.09
CA LEU A 110 8.99 1.89 8.22
C LEU A 110 8.66 2.76 7.00
N MET A 111 8.51 4.07 7.18
CA MET A 111 8.20 4.98 6.09
C MET A 111 9.32 5.07 5.07
N ILE A 112 10.59 5.08 5.48
CA ILE A 112 11.73 5.09 4.56
C ILE A 112 11.73 3.87 3.63
N LEU A 113 11.33 2.70 4.16
CA LEU A 113 11.25 1.45 3.41
C LEU A 113 10.02 1.37 2.50
N ASN A 114 8.91 2.00 2.91
CA ASN A 114 7.63 1.91 2.22
C ASN A 114 7.23 3.20 1.50
N HIS A 115 8.13 4.17 1.36
CA HIS A 115 7.82 5.45 0.74
C HIS A 115 7.44 5.25 -0.74
N PRO A 116 6.36 5.89 -1.24
CA PRO A 116 5.93 5.68 -2.62
C PRO A 116 6.97 6.08 -3.66
N ASP A 117 7.71 7.17 -3.41
CA ASP A 117 8.80 7.61 -4.29
C ASP A 117 9.97 6.62 -4.38
N LYS A 118 10.02 5.63 -3.47
CA LYS A 118 11.00 4.54 -3.45
C LYS A 118 10.38 3.20 -3.83
N ASN A 119 9.39 3.21 -4.71
CA ASN A 119 8.64 2.03 -5.15
C ASN A 119 7.81 1.37 -4.02
N GLY A 120 7.56 2.09 -2.93
CA GLY A 120 6.63 1.65 -1.88
C GLY A 120 5.17 1.77 -2.30
N SER A 121 4.28 1.11 -1.57
CA SER A 121 2.84 1.21 -1.82
C SER A 121 2.26 2.43 -1.11
N GLN A 122 1.61 3.32 -1.88
CA GLN A 122 0.86 4.48 -1.35
C GLN A 122 -0.10 4.09 -0.24
N TYR A 123 -0.83 2.98 -0.43
CA TYR A 123 -1.78 2.48 0.56
C TYR A 123 -1.09 2.06 1.86
N ILE A 124 0.06 1.37 1.78
CA ILE A 124 0.81 0.98 2.97
C ILE A 124 1.39 2.21 3.68
N SER A 125 1.89 3.20 2.94
CA SER A 125 2.36 4.46 3.53
C SER A 125 1.24 5.19 4.26
N GLN A 126 0.03 5.22 3.70
CA GLN A 126 -1.14 5.80 4.36
C GLN A 126 -1.48 5.08 5.67
N ARG A 127 -1.48 3.74 5.68
CA ARG A 127 -1.71 2.96 6.90
C ARG A 127 -0.62 3.20 7.96
N ILE A 128 0.64 3.36 7.56
CA ILE A 128 1.73 3.71 8.50
C ILE A 128 1.52 5.11 9.10
N ASN A 129 1.05 6.08 8.30
CA ASN A 129 0.73 7.42 8.78
C ASN A 129 -0.44 7.40 9.78
N GLU A 130 -1.51 6.69 9.45
CA GLU A 130 -2.69 6.54 10.30
C GLU A 130 -2.34 5.90 11.64
N ALA A 131 -1.51 4.84 11.63
CA ALA A 131 -1.04 4.18 12.85
C ALA A 131 -0.28 5.13 13.78
N LYS A 132 0.62 5.95 13.22
CA LYS A 132 1.38 6.95 13.98
C LYS A 132 0.44 8.01 14.59
N ASP A 133 -0.55 8.47 13.85
CA ASP A 133 -1.48 9.51 14.33
C ASP A 133 -2.42 9.00 15.42
N ILE A 134 -2.83 7.72 15.36
CA ILE A 134 -3.61 7.08 16.41
C ILE A 134 -2.81 6.97 17.71
N LEU A 135 -1.57 6.47 17.63
CA LEU A 135 -0.75 6.28 18.82
C LEU A 135 -0.28 7.60 19.45
N ASP A 136 -0.03 8.64 18.65
CA ASP A 136 0.30 9.98 19.16
C ASP A 136 -0.84 10.58 19.99
N LYS A 137 -2.10 10.24 19.67
CA LYS A 137 -3.31 10.67 20.39
C LYS A 137 -3.69 9.70 21.52
N SER A 138 -3.11 8.51 21.55
CA SER A 138 -3.45 7.48 22.53
C SER A 138 -3.04 7.92 23.95
N TYR A 139 -3.86 7.51 24.92
CA TYR A 139 -3.58 7.70 26.35
C TYR A 139 -2.35 6.92 26.82
N MET A 140 -1.94 5.88 26.08
CA MET A 140 -0.77 5.06 26.42
C MET A 140 0.54 5.86 26.41
N VAL A 141 0.58 6.91 25.59
CA VAL A 141 1.76 7.75 25.33
C VAL A 141 1.66 9.09 26.07
N ASN A 142 0.45 9.63 26.18
CA ASN A 142 0.17 10.88 26.87
C ASN A 142 -0.23 10.62 28.33
N LYS A 143 0.66 9.95 29.09
CA LYS A 143 0.51 9.77 30.53
C LYS A 143 0.64 11.09 31.29
#